data_AF-A0A1R1Y5F9-F1
#
_entry.id   AF-A0A1R1Y5F9-F1
#
_cell.length_a   1.000
_cell.length_b   1.000
_cell.length_c   1.000
_cell.angle_alpha   90.00
_cell.angle_beta   90.00
_cell.angle_gamma   90.00
#
_symmetry.space_group_name_H-M   'P 1'
#
loop_
_entity.id
_entity.type
_entity.pdbx_description
1 polymer ?
#
loop_
_entity_poly.entity_id
_entity_poly.type
_entity_poly.pdbx_seq_one_letter_code
_entity_poly.pdbx_strand_id
1 'polypeptide(L)'
;MMPQSYLLLDQIDDERSHVTQGVLNLVIVSPKEKSAGRTIEKPCQIAPHTNPTLFPVLAYSVYKENVANKLCPTPHTHNSKWVVN
;
A
#
# COMPACT_ATOMS: atom_id res chain seq x y z
N MET A 1 23.33 7.21 -13.77
CA MET A 1 22.04 7.93 -13.82
C MET A 1 21.01 6.93 -14.31
N MET A 2 20.15 6.41 -13.44
CA MET A 2 19.15 5.39 -13.82
C MET A 2 17.90 6.11 -14.38
N PRO A 3 17.25 5.60 -15.45
CA PRO A 3 16.07 6.23 -16.02
C PRO A 3 14.91 6.20 -15.02
N GLN A 4 14.24 7.34 -14.86
CA GLN A 4 13.04 7.55 -14.02
C GLN A 4 11.78 6.88 -14.62
N SER A 5 11.90 5.68 -15.17
CA SER A 5 10.82 4.95 -15.86
C SER A 5 10.02 4.02 -14.95
N TYR A 6 10.47 3.75 -13.72
CA TYR A 6 9.80 2.81 -12.79
C TYR A 6 8.84 3.47 -11.78
N LEU A 7 8.70 4.81 -11.79
CA LEU A 7 7.93 5.58 -10.79
C LEU A 7 6.59 6.12 -11.35
N LEU A 8 5.87 5.30 -12.11
CA LEU A 8 4.56 5.66 -12.69
C LEU A 8 3.38 4.94 -12.01
N LEU A 9 3.65 4.09 -11.02
CA LEU A 9 2.61 3.34 -10.32
C LEU A 9 2.17 4.09 -9.05
N ASP A 10 0.86 4.20 -8.90
CA ASP A 10 0.20 4.59 -7.67
C ASP A 10 0.52 3.54 -6.59
N GLN A 11 0.99 4.00 -5.43
CA GLN A 11 1.41 3.13 -4.33
C GLN A 11 0.47 3.28 -3.13
N ILE A 12 0.17 2.18 -2.45
CA ILE A 12 -0.55 2.20 -1.18
C ILE A 12 0.42 2.60 -0.07
N ASP A 13 0.03 3.58 0.73
CA ASP A 13 0.69 3.95 1.97
C ASP A 13 0.20 3.03 3.09
N ASP A 14 0.96 1.97 3.36
CA ASP A 14 0.61 0.89 4.30
C ASP A 14 0.60 1.32 5.77
N GLU A 15 1.25 2.44 6.12
CA GLU A 15 1.25 2.99 7.48
C GLU A 15 -0.04 3.75 7.75
N ARG A 16 -0.54 4.47 6.75
CA ARG A 16 -1.78 5.25 6.85
C ARG A 16 -3.02 4.43 6.51
N SER A 17 -2.85 3.33 5.77
CA SER A 17 -3.94 2.43 5.39
C SER A 17 -4.31 1.48 6.52
N HIS A 18 -5.60 1.40 6.85
CA HIS A 18 -6.08 0.67 8.02
C HIS A 18 -7.52 0.18 7.85
N VAL A 19 -7.88 -0.82 8.64
CA VAL A 19 -9.27 -1.30 8.75
C VAL A 19 -9.92 -0.67 9.97
N THR A 20 -11.12 -0.12 9.83
CA THR A 20 -11.91 0.41 10.95
C THR A 20 -13.38 0.09 10.74
N GLN A 21 -14.03 -0.44 11.78
CA GLN A 21 -15.46 -0.85 11.75
C GLN A 21 -15.81 -1.77 10.57
N GLY A 22 -14.87 -2.62 10.14
CA GLY A 22 -15.06 -3.54 9.01
C GLY A 22 -14.92 -2.89 7.63
N VAL A 23 -14.58 -1.60 7.54
CA VAL A 23 -14.27 -0.90 6.30
C VAL A 23 -12.74 -0.77 6.16
N LEU A 24 -12.23 -1.05 4.97
CA LEU A 24 -10.81 -0.85 4.64
C LEU A 24 -10.62 0.56 4.08
N ASN A 25 -9.83 1.37 4.77
CA ASN A 25 -9.41 2.71 4.34
C ASN A 25 -7.99 2.61 3.77
N LEU A 26 -7.84 2.78 2.45
CA LEU A 26 -6.53 2.85 1.81
C LEU A 26 -6.17 4.31 1.50
N VAL A 27 -4.89 4.62 1.64
CA VAL A 27 -4.30 5.88 1.18
C VAL A 27 -3.42 5.56 0.00
N ILE A 28 -3.82 6.02 -1.20
CA ILE A 28 -3.05 5.83 -2.43
C ILE A 28 -2.28 7.11 -2.70
N VAL A 29 -0.97 6.99 -2.89
CA VAL A 29 -0.05 8.10 -3.12
C VAL A 29 0.48 8.02 -4.55
N SER A 30 0.30 9.11 -5.30
CA SER A 30 0.72 9.22 -6.70
C SER A 30 1.94 10.14 -6.81
N PRO A 31 3.19 9.62 -6.98
CA PRO A 31 4.41 10.43 -6.86
C PRO A 31 4.55 11.59 -7.86
N LYS A 32 3.93 11.47 -9.05
CA LYS A 32 4.04 12.46 -10.14
C LYS A 32 2.83 13.37 -10.27
N GLU A 33 1.67 12.96 -9.76
CA GLU A 33 0.52 13.84 -9.67
C GLU A 33 0.79 14.81 -8.51
N LYS A 34 1.25 16.01 -8.85
CA LYS A 34 1.49 17.08 -7.90
C LYS A 34 0.48 18.19 -8.15
N SER A 35 -0.36 18.46 -7.16
CA SER A 35 -1.13 19.69 -7.11
C SER A 35 -0.31 20.71 -6.32
N ALA A 36 0.08 21.82 -6.96
CA ALA A 36 0.86 22.90 -6.35
C ALA A 36 2.17 22.45 -5.64
N GLY A 37 2.82 21.38 -6.13
CA GLY A 37 4.07 20.86 -5.57
C GLY A 37 3.90 19.81 -4.46
N ARG A 38 2.67 19.52 -4.01
CA ARG A 38 2.37 18.45 -3.05
C ARG A 38 1.93 17.18 -3.78
N THR A 39 2.45 16.03 -3.35
CA THR A 39 2.00 14.70 -3.81
C THR A 39 0.50 14.55 -3.60
N ILE A 40 -0.23 14.15 -4.63
CA ILE A 40 -1.67 13.92 -4.55
C ILE A 40 -1.92 12.60 -3.80
N GLU A 41 -2.79 12.69 -2.81
CA GLU A 41 -3.29 11.55 -2.04
C GLU A 41 -4.72 11.26 -2.49
N LYS A 42 -5.00 9.99 -2.77
CA LYS A 42 -6.33 9.48 -3.13
C LYS A 42 -6.78 8.53 -2.03
N PRO A 43 -7.53 9.01 -1.02
CA PRO A 43 -8.15 8.12 -0.05
C PRO A 43 -9.24 7.31 -0.74
N CYS A 44 -9.28 5.99 -0.48
CA CYS A 44 -10.38 5.16 -0.93
C CYS A 44 -10.89 4.26 0.20
N GLN A 45 -12.21 4.11 0.27
CA GLN A 45 -12.88 3.27 1.25
C GLN A 45 -13.48 2.06 0.55
N ILE A 46 -13.20 0.89 1.10
CA ILE A 46 -13.71 -0.38 0.60
C ILE A 46 -14.56 -1.00 1.70
N ALA A 47 -15.86 -1.04 1.44
CA ALA A 47 -16.83 -1.64 2.34
C ALA A 47 -16.63 -3.17 2.42
N PRO A 48 -17.02 -3.79 3.55
CA PRO A 48 -17.01 -5.24 3.64
C PRO A 48 -18.01 -5.81 2.63
N HIS A 49 -17.62 -6.89 1.96
CA HIS A 49 -18.44 -7.55 0.95
C HIS A 49 -18.97 -8.87 1.52
N THR A 50 -20.23 -9.22 1.28
CA THR A 50 -20.83 -10.45 1.84
C THR A 50 -20.28 -11.74 1.23
N ASN A 51 -19.80 -11.69 -0.01
CA ASN A 51 -19.09 -12.81 -0.65
C ASN A 51 -17.65 -12.95 -0.10
N PRO A 52 -17.29 -14.08 0.55
CA PRO A 52 -15.97 -14.31 1.13
C PRO A 52 -14.82 -14.25 0.11
N THR A 53 -15.06 -14.62 -1.15
CA THR A 53 -14.06 -14.57 -2.22
C THR A 53 -13.70 -13.13 -2.61
N LEU A 54 -14.58 -12.17 -2.30
CA LEU A 54 -14.43 -10.76 -2.62
C LEU A 54 -14.16 -9.92 -1.36
N PHE A 55 -13.70 -10.52 -0.25
CA PHE A 55 -13.60 -9.86 1.06
C PHE A 55 -12.28 -9.07 1.19
N PRO A 56 -12.20 -7.81 0.73
CA PRO A 56 -10.93 -7.12 0.53
C PRO A 56 -10.32 -6.76 1.89
N VAL A 57 -11.20 -6.55 2.88
CA VAL A 57 -10.87 -6.31 4.28
C VAL A 57 -10.15 -7.51 4.91
N LEU A 58 -10.61 -8.73 4.66
CA LEU A 58 -10.00 -9.95 5.22
C LEU A 58 -8.68 -10.24 4.51
N ALA A 59 -8.66 -10.10 3.18
CA ALA A 59 -7.43 -10.24 2.39
C ALA A 59 -6.35 -9.27 2.87
N TYR A 60 -6.70 -8.00 3.10
CA TYR A 60 -5.78 -6.99 3.60
C TYR A 60 -5.30 -7.29 5.03
N SER A 61 -6.18 -7.75 5.93
CA SER A 61 -5.78 -8.15 7.28
C SER A 61 -4.76 -9.29 7.27
N VAL A 62 -4.99 -10.32 6.44
CA VAL A 62 -4.05 -11.44 6.26
C VAL A 62 -2.72 -10.97 5.68
N TYR A 63 -2.74 -10.03 4.73
CA TYR A 63 -1.53 -9.39 4.19
C TYR A 63 -0.72 -8.69 5.28
N LYS A 64 -1.35 -7.85 6.11
CA LYS A 64 -0.65 -7.13 7.19
C LYS A 64 -0.01 -8.11 8.18
N GLU A 65 -0.75 -9.13 8.59
CA GLU A 65 -0.27 -10.13 9.56
C GLU A 65 0.89 -10.99 9.02
N ASN A 66 0.83 -11.40 7.75
CA ASN A 66 1.72 -12.42 7.22
C ASN A 66 2.80 -11.93 6.28
N VAL A 67 2.59 -10.81 5.60
CA VAL A 67 3.48 -10.33 4.53
C VAL A 67 4.14 -9.03 4.94
N ALA A 68 3.37 -8.05 5.46
CA ALA A 68 3.94 -6.76 5.86
C ALA A 68 4.81 -6.87 7.12
N ASN A 69 4.39 -7.69 8.09
CA ASN A 69 5.06 -7.78 9.39
C ASN A 69 6.11 -8.89 9.48
N LYS A 70 6.15 -9.83 8.53
CA LYS A 70 7.11 -10.94 8.56
C LYS A 70 8.27 -10.61 7.62
N LEU A 71 9.49 -10.76 8.14
CA LEU A 71 10.70 -10.63 7.33
C LEU A 71 10.71 -11.72 6.25
N CYS A 72 10.94 -11.33 5.00
CA CYS A 72 11.09 -12.27 3.91
C CYS A 72 12.29 -13.19 4.19
N PRO A 73 12.11 -14.53 4.17
CA PRO A 73 13.19 -15.46 4.48
C PRO A 73 14.28 -15.47 3.41
N THR A 74 13.96 -15.02 2.19
CA THR A 74 14.95 -14.86 1.12
C THR A 74 15.41 -13.40 1.07
N PRO A 75 16.71 -13.11 1.22
CA PRO A 75 17.22 -11.76 1.05
C PRO A 75 17.06 -11.35 -0.41
N HIS A 76 16.20 -10.36 -0.65
CA HIS A 76 16.08 -9.78 -1.98
C HIS A 76 17.34 -8.94 -2.28
N THR A 77 17.83 -8.96 -3.52
CA THR A 77 19.10 -8.32 -3.91
C THR A 77 18.97 -6.80 -4.11
N HIS A 78 17.81 -6.20 -3.76
CA HIS A 78 17.47 -4.80 -4.03
C HIS A 78 16.85 -4.14 -2.78
N ASN A 79 17.58 -4.13 -1.66
CA ASN A 79 17.03 -3.67 -0.38
C ASN A 79 17.79 -2.46 0.17
N SER A 80 18.93 -2.10 -0.41
CA SER A 80 19.84 -1.09 0.15
C SER A 80 19.33 0.36 0.07
N LYS A 81 18.04 0.58 -0.24
CA LYS A 81 17.44 1.93 -0.32
C LYS A 81 16.05 2.06 0.29
N TRP A 82 15.46 0.99 0.83
CA TRP A 82 14.17 1.10 1.52
C TRP A 82 14.41 0.99 3.03
N VAL A 83 14.64 2.14 3.66
CA VAL A 83 14.56 2.25 5.13
C VAL A 83 13.08 2.30 5.46
N VAL A 84 12.53 1.20 6.00
CA VAL A 84 11.30 1.28 6.81
C VAL A 84 11.74 1.91 8.12
N ASN A 85 11.26 3.12 8.41
CA ASN A 85 11.45 3.77 9.71
C ASN A 85 10.21 3.55 10.56
#